data_AF-A0A3A9Z773-F1
#
_entry.id   AF-A0A3A9Z773-F1
#
_cell.length_a   1.000
_cell.length_b   1.000
_cell.length_c   1.000
_cell.angle_alpha   90.00
_cell.angle_beta   90.00
_cell.angle_gamma   90.00
#
_symmetry.space_group_name_H-M   'P 1'
#
loop_
_entity.id
_entity.type
_entity.pdbx_description
1 polymer ?
#
loop_
_entity_poly.entity_id
_entity_poly.type
_entity_poly.pdbx_seq_one_letter_code
_entity_poly.pdbx_strand_id
1 'polypeptide(L)'
;MGDIVDVDIRAGRSAAFAGLTRALDAVADAGADFGALPRRYPAEWGVLRPPRADGASPPPLAAVALSASERRLHRECERTFRVLAVAAMALCRASESLDATLFLRGAALTDLVSLRGLIRAVEFSRATGLGRLRVEPPTAWEAAEFPEADYRAERARCLRLIGLDADPARLPSLPPRPHPRPGGAAAREEDLLFAAALDTALGPVARVSAAMSYCRLAFYVSNWEGMAAAAAACLPAAERLSGHEVAAVAAEVADRHPAGGENQAIEFEPAILRTAADARAFLLKALGIQATFRGRQDDAVRRFRAMRETEAPLSPELRAQSHLYTALTLTKRHSDLRGAAAEVDAGLEALRPAPREADSIRRERGWLHNLKALTLFSGKDMAGALAHEKRALGCLDGLDDASSVHLRVNLVSNISVLQERAGKPEKALETWERFSRGPGTDDPKFLKHHAYRAGGLRLRCGDREGAGQELGTSLRHCAGLADDFHESEVALELGALLLEAGRGGQAAERFAQAADATERLGDPYRMALARTALALAGGGRPGKEVARLARASRTHAARAGTLAEAVECAAPAGELRALLPAARTKLNRPFDLVNF
;
A
#
# COMPACT_ATOMS: atom_id res chain seq x y z
N MET A 1 0.87 8.60 40.63
CA MET A 1 0.51 7.71 39.51
C MET A 1 -0.18 8.61 38.51
N GLY A 2 0.34 8.75 37.28
CA GLY A 2 -0.31 9.58 36.27
C GLY A 2 -1.65 8.98 35.83
N ASP A 3 -2.54 9.81 35.30
CA ASP A 3 -3.85 9.38 34.83
C ASP A 3 -3.72 8.33 33.71
N ILE A 4 -4.66 7.38 33.67
CA ILE A 4 -4.70 6.29 32.69
C ILE A 4 -5.99 6.42 31.90
N VAL A 5 -5.86 6.49 30.58
CA VAL A 5 -6.98 6.32 29.65
C VAL A 5 -6.98 4.87 29.17
N ASP A 6 -7.90 4.09 29.70
CA ASP A 6 -8.06 2.68 29.36
C ASP A 6 -9.06 2.51 28.21
N VAL A 7 -8.59 1.98 27.07
CA VAL A 7 -9.39 1.84 25.85
C VAL A 7 -9.43 0.40 25.37
N ASP A 8 -10.64 -0.11 25.14
CA ASP A 8 -10.89 -1.37 24.46
C ASP A 8 -10.93 -1.18 22.93
N ILE A 9 -9.91 -1.68 22.23
CA ILE A 9 -9.80 -1.55 20.78
C ILE A 9 -10.31 -2.78 20.02
N ARG A 10 -11.06 -3.69 20.66
CA ARG A 10 -11.55 -4.94 20.04
C ARG A 10 -12.59 -4.69 18.96
N ALA A 11 -12.17 -4.47 17.72
CA ALA A 11 -13.06 -4.14 16.61
C ALA A 11 -13.36 -5.29 15.62
N GLY A 12 -12.64 -6.41 15.68
CA GLY A 12 -12.78 -7.50 14.71
C GLY A 12 -12.17 -7.17 13.35
N ARG A 13 -12.62 -7.83 12.27
CA ARG A 13 -12.00 -7.81 10.93
C ARG A 13 -12.85 -7.13 9.85
N SER A 14 -14.03 -6.63 10.19
CA SER A 14 -15.04 -6.12 9.24
C SER A 14 -14.68 -4.78 8.62
N ALA A 15 -13.86 -3.97 9.27
CA ALA A 15 -13.43 -2.67 8.73
C ALA A 15 -11.96 -2.38 9.07
N ALA A 16 -11.26 -1.74 8.13
CA ALA A 16 -9.91 -1.25 8.38
C ALA A 16 -9.90 -0.09 9.39
N PHE A 17 -8.82 0.01 10.16
CA PHE A 17 -8.56 1.09 11.11
C PHE A 17 -9.54 1.17 12.29
N ALA A 18 -10.46 0.22 12.43
CA ALA A 18 -11.53 0.30 13.43
C ALA A 18 -10.99 0.34 14.87
N GLY A 19 -9.93 -0.41 15.18
CA GLY A 19 -9.25 -0.29 16.47
C GLY A 19 -8.59 1.07 16.71
N LEU A 20 -7.95 1.65 15.69
CA LEU A 20 -7.35 2.99 15.78
C LEU A 20 -8.42 4.07 15.94
N THR A 21 -9.53 4.01 15.20
CA THR A 21 -10.64 4.94 15.34
C THR A 21 -11.23 4.89 16.75
N ARG A 22 -11.46 3.69 17.31
CA ARG A 22 -11.90 3.54 18.71
C ARG A 22 -10.92 4.15 19.71
N ALA A 23 -9.62 3.95 19.51
CA ALA A 23 -8.59 4.58 20.33
C ALA A 23 -8.65 6.11 20.27
N LEU A 24 -8.80 6.66 19.06
CA LEU A 24 -8.86 8.10 18.82
C LEU A 24 -10.15 8.73 19.35
N ASP A 25 -11.29 8.05 19.23
CA ASP A 25 -12.55 8.53 19.79
C ASP A 25 -12.51 8.50 21.31
N ALA A 26 -11.99 7.45 21.94
CA ALA A 26 -11.88 7.38 23.40
C ALA A 26 -10.98 8.47 23.99
N VAL A 27 -9.84 8.79 23.35
CA VAL A 27 -9.00 9.90 23.82
C VAL A 27 -9.62 11.27 23.51
N ALA A 28 -10.38 11.40 22.43
CA ALA A 28 -11.15 12.62 22.15
C ALA A 28 -12.26 12.85 23.20
N ASP A 29 -12.97 11.80 23.58
CA ASP A 29 -13.99 11.83 24.64
C ASP A 29 -13.38 12.16 26.01
N ALA A 30 -12.11 11.78 26.23
CA ALA A 30 -11.33 12.18 27.39
C ALA A 30 -10.80 13.62 27.32
N GLY A 31 -11.03 14.36 26.23
CA GLY A 31 -10.66 15.77 26.07
C GLY A 31 -9.30 16.01 25.40
N ALA A 32 -8.74 15.04 24.67
CA ALA A 32 -7.46 15.22 23.99
C ALA A 32 -7.53 16.31 22.91
N ASP A 33 -6.49 17.15 22.85
CA ASP A 33 -6.22 18.03 21.72
C ASP A 33 -5.27 17.33 20.71
N PHE A 34 -5.67 17.34 19.44
CA PHE A 34 -4.87 16.82 18.33
C PHE A 34 -4.06 17.92 17.62
N GLY A 35 -4.17 19.17 18.08
CA GLY A 35 -3.45 20.33 17.59
C GLY A 35 -3.69 20.59 16.09
N ALA A 36 -2.61 20.71 15.34
CA ALA A 36 -2.66 21.01 13.91
C ALA A 36 -2.94 19.77 13.01
N LEU A 37 -2.98 18.54 13.57
CA LEU A 37 -3.10 17.32 12.77
C LEU A 37 -4.32 17.31 11.83
N PRO A 38 -5.55 17.64 12.29
CA PRO A 38 -6.72 17.61 11.40
C PRO A 38 -6.64 18.60 10.24
N ARG A 39 -5.93 19.73 10.43
CA ARG A 39 -5.74 20.75 9.39
C ARG A 39 -4.60 20.42 8.43
N ARG A 40 -3.53 19.78 8.92
CA ARG A 40 -2.36 19.42 8.10
C ARG A 40 -2.61 18.16 7.26
N TYR A 41 -3.37 17.20 7.79
CA TYR A 41 -3.64 15.90 7.14
C TYR A 41 -5.15 15.66 6.99
N PRO A 42 -5.89 16.56 6.32
CA PRO A 42 -7.35 16.49 6.30
C PRO A 42 -7.86 15.21 5.64
N ALA A 43 -7.17 14.70 4.61
CA ALA A 43 -7.55 13.48 3.91
C ALA A 43 -7.43 12.22 4.80
N GLU A 44 -6.28 12.06 5.48
CA GLU A 44 -6.03 10.98 6.40
C GLU A 44 -6.92 11.07 7.64
N TRP A 45 -7.12 12.29 8.16
CA TRP A 45 -8.00 12.54 9.28
C TRP A 45 -9.44 12.19 8.96
N GLY A 46 -9.92 12.51 7.74
CA GLY A 46 -11.25 12.13 7.27
C GLY A 46 -11.50 10.63 7.23
N VAL A 47 -10.45 9.81 7.04
CA VAL A 47 -10.55 8.35 7.11
C VAL A 47 -10.67 7.88 8.55
N LEU A 48 -9.87 8.45 9.46
CA LEU A 48 -9.84 8.06 10.87
C LEU A 48 -11.08 8.55 11.63
N ARG A 49 -11.57 9.74 11.28
CA ARG A 49 -12.73 10.43 11.87
C ARG A 49 -13.57 11.07 10.75
N PRO A 50 -14.43 10.28 10.07
CA PRO A 50 -15.31 10.80 9.03
C PRO A 50 -16.15 11.99 9.53
N PRO A 51 -16.31 13.06 8.73
CA PRO A 51 -17.11 14.22 9.14
C PRO A 51 -18.56 13.79 9.40
N ARG A 52 -19.21 14.46 10.36
CA ARG A 52 -20.67 14.40 10.50
C ARG A 52 -21.30 15.05 9.26
N ALA A 53 -22.52 14.63 8.90
CA ALA A 53 -23.19 14.92 7.63
C ALA A 53 -23.23 16.40 7.18
N ASP A 54 -23.00 17.34 8.11
CA ASP A 54 -23.15 18.79 7.88
C ASP A 54 -21.79 19.52 7.71
N GLY A 55 -20.66 18.80 7.71
CA GLY A 55 -19.32 19.36 7.59
C GLY A 55 -18.79 19.42 6.15
N ALA A 56 -17.88 20.35 5.87
CA ALA A 56 -17.11 20.33 4.63
C ALA A 56 -16.31 19.01 4.53
N SER A 57 -16.55 18.23 3.46
CA SER A 57 -15.86 16.97 3.25
C SER A 57 -14.35 17.20 3.04
N PRO A 58 -13.48 16.51 3.78
CA PRO A 58 -12.05 16.57 3.53
C PRO A 58 -11.74 16.07 2.11
N PRO A 59 -10.60 16.50 1.52
CA PRO A 59 -10.17 15.95 0.25
C PRO A 59 -9.98 14.43 0.40
N PRO A 60 -10.25 13.66 -0.65
CA PRO A 60 -10.08 12.22 -0.62
C PRO A 60 -8.60 11.83 -0.51
N LEU A 61 -8.31 10.68 0.09
CA LEU A 61 -6.95 10.12 0.11
C LEU A 61 -6.36 9.98 -1.30
N ALA A 62 -7.20 9.72 -2.29
CA ALA A 62 -6.80 9.61 -3.68
C ALA A 62 -6.17 10.89 -4.23
N ALA A 63 -6.50 12.06 -3.69
CA ALA A 63 -5.91 13.33 -4.11
C ALA A 63 -4.48 13.51 -3.62
N VAL A 64 -4.07 12.82 -2.54
CA VAL A 64 -2.77 13.06 -1.88
C VAL A 64 -1.81 11.87 -1.91
N ALA A 65 -2.30 10.66 -2.20
CA ALA A 65 -1.46 9.45 -2.19
C ALA A 65 -1.82 8.40 -3.25
N LEU A 66 -0.80 7.65 -3.69
CA LEU A 66 -0.97 6.52 -4.61
C LEU A 66 -1.59 5.30 -3.91
N SER A 67 -2.48 4.61 -4.61
CA SER A 67 -3.06 3.36 -4.14
C SER A 67 -2.14 2.15 -4.36
N ALA A 68 -2.50 1.02 -3.77
CA ALA A 68 -2.03 -0.29 -4.23
C ALA A 68 -2.43 -0.55 -5.69
N SER A 69 -1.80 -1.56 -6.29
CA SER A 69 -2.05 -1.99 -7.67
C SER A 69 -2.26 -3.50 -7.74
N GLU A 70 -3.48 -3.91 -8.07
CA GLU A 70 -3.87 -5.31 -8.25
C GLU A 70 -3.02 -5.97 -9.35
N ARG A 71 -2.97 -5.35 -10.53
CA ARG A 71 -2.26 -5.84 -11.73
C ARG A 71 -0.75 -5.96 -11.58
N ARG A 72 -0.17 -5.35 -10.56
CA ARG A 72 1.25 -5.51 -10.23
C ARG A 72 1.46 -6.50 -9.08
N LEU A 73 0.39 -6.95 -8.41
CA LEU A 73 0.42 -7.68 -7.14
C LEU A 73 1.36 -6.99 -6.14
N HIS A 74 1.23 -5.67 -6.05
CA HIS A 74 1.97 -4.84 -5.10
C HIS A 74 1.08 -4.54 -3.91
N ARG A 75 1.47 -5.06 -2.73
CA ARG A 75 0.78 -4.79 -1.46
C ARG A 75 1.06 -3.40 -0.88
N GLU A 76 2.02 -2.67 -1.45
CA GLU A 76 2.37 -1.32 -1.03
C GLU A 76 1.22 -0.35 -1.35
N CYS A 77 0.73 0.35 -0.33
CA CYS A 77 -0.33 1.34 -0.45
C CYS A 77 0.10 2.60 0.31
N GLU A 78 0.46 3.66 -0.41
CA GLU A 78 0.86 4.94 0.18
C GLU A 78 -0.30 5.53 0.99
N ARG A 79 -1.54 5.39 0.48
CA ARG A 79 -2.77 5.78 1.18
C ARG A 79 -2.86 5.16 2.58
N THR A 80 -2.77 3.83 2.67
CA THR A 80 -2.82 3.11 3.96
C THR A 80 -1.67 3.55 4.86
N PHE A 81 -0.45 3.62 4.33
CA PHE A 81 0.71 4.03 5.11
C PHE A 81 0.54 5.42 5.74
N ARG A 82 0.04 6.40 4.98
CA ARG A 82 -0.19 7.77 5.48
C ARG A 82 -1.25 7.80 6.58
N VAL A 83 -2.36 7.06 6.43
CA VAL A 83 -3.38 6.93 7.50
C VAL A 83 -2.78 6.34 8.77
N LEU A 84 -1.97 5.28 8.65
CA LEU A 84 -1.31 4.67 9.80
C LEU A 84 -0.32 5.61 10.50
N ALA A 85 0.43 6.41 9.73
CA ALA A 85 1.33 7.42 10.27
C ALA A 85 0.55 8.51 11.03
N VAL A 86 -0.52 9.04 10.44
CA VAL A 86 -1.38 10.06 11.08
C VAL A 86 -2.06 9.53 12.34
N ALA A 87 -2.55 8.29 12.33
CA ALA A 87 -3.12 7.66 13.51
C ALA A 87 -2.08 7.54 14.63
N ALA A 88 -0.86 7.11 14.31
CA ALA A 88 0.22 7.02 15.29
C ALA A 88 0.59 8.39 15.88
N MET A 89 0.68 9.44 15.03
CA MET A 89 0.89 10.81 15.49
C MET A 89 -0.21 11.26 16.45
N ALA A 90 -1.46 11.03 16.08
CA ALA A 90 -2.61 11.46 16.86
C ALA A 90 -2.67 10.78 18.24
N LEU A 91 -2.37 9.48 18.35
CA LEU A 91 -2.33 8.78 19.64
C LEU A 91 -1.21 9.28 20.56
N CYS A 92 -0.03 9.57 20.02
CA CYS A 92 1.06 10.16 20.78
C CYS A 92 0.72 11.60 21.24
N ARG A 93 0.17 12.43 20.35
CA ARG A 93 -0.27 13.80 20.69
C ARG A 93 -1.39 13.81 21.73
N ALA A 94 -2.35 12.90 21.63
CA ALA A 94 -3.40 12.76 22.62
C ALA A 94 -2.84 12.39 24.01
N SER A 95 -1.87 11.47 24.05
CA SER A 95 -1.21 11.08 25.31
C SER A 95 -0.38 12.22 25.92
N GLU A 96 0.21 13.09 25.09
CA GLU A 96 0.85 14.34 25.53
C GLU A 96 -0.17 15.33 26.08
N SER A 97 -1.22 15.63 25.30
CA SER A 97 -2.24 16.61 25.64
C SER A 97 -3.01 16.27 26.91
N LEU A 98 -3.28 15.00 27.16
CA LEU A 98 -4.00 14.53 28.34
C LEU A 98 -3.11 14.37 29.58
N ASP A 99 -1.80 14.53 29.41
CA ASP A 99 -0.79 14.13 30.40
C ASP A 99 -0.95 12.69 30.94
N ALA A 100 -1.53 11.80 30.14
CA ALA A 100 -2.00 10.48 30.58
C ALA A 100 -1.30 9.31 29.86
N THR A 101 -1.30 8.14 30.50
CA THR A 101 -0.92 6.88 29.85
C THR A 101 -2.12 6.30 29.11
N LEU A 102 -1.99 6.10 27.81
CA LEU A 102 -2.95 5.37 26.99
C LEU A 102 -2.70 3.86 27.10
N PHE A 103 -3.65 3.14 27.70
CA PHE A 103 -3.61 1.68 27.85
C PHE A 103 -4.62 1.03 26.89
N LEU A 104 -4.11 0.28 25.92
CA LEU A 104 -4.91 -0.33 24.85
C LEU A 104 -5.12 -1.82 25.10
N ARG A 105 -6.39 -2.24 25.29
CA ARG A 105 -6.79 -3.64 25.54
C ARG A 105 -7.27 -4.35 24.28
N GLY A 106 -7.06 -5.66 24.26
CA GLY A 106 -7.62 -6.54 23.22
C GLY A 106 -7.02 -6.36 21.81
N ALA A 107 -5.75 -5.97 21.72
CA ALA A 107 -5.02 -5.81 20.45
C ALA A 107 -5.02 -7.09 19.58
N ALA A 108 -5.01 -8.29 20.17
CA ALA A 108 -5.11 -9.53 19.39
C ALA A 108 -6.44 -9.68 18.61
N LEU A 109 -7.46 -8.92 18.98
CA LEU A 109 -8.84 -9.02 18.46
C LEU A 109 -9.31 -7.74 17.73
N THR A 110 -8.38 -6.83 17.40
CA THR A 110 -8.66 -5.69 16.50
C THR A 110 -8.37 -6.04 15.05
N ASP A 111 -8.70 -5.20 14.07
CA ASP A 111 -8.31 -5.42 12.68
C ASP A 111 -6.77 -5.37 12.49
N LEU A 112 -6.26 -6.17 11.54
CA LEU A 112 -4.81 -6.25 11.26
C LEU A 112 -4.22 -4.89 10.82
N VAL A 113 -5.02 -4.04 10.18
CA VAL A 113 -4.58 -2.72 9.71
C VAL A 113 -4.29 -1.82 10.92
N SER A 114 -5.16 -1.81 11.93
CA SER A 114 -4.94 -1.11 13.19
C SER A 114 -3.69 -1.60 13.92
N LEU A 115 -3.46 -2.91 13.98
CA LEU A 115 -2.24 -3.47 14.59
C LEU A 115 -0.97 -2.93 13.93
N ARG A 116 -0.96 -2.76 12.60
CA ARG A 116 0.16 -2.15 11.87
C ARG A 116 0.39 -0.69 12.28
N GLY A 117 -0.68 0.07 12.52
CA GLY A 117 -0.59 1.44 13.05
C GLY A 117 -0.06 1.49 14.48
N LEU A 118 -0.45 0.52 15.33
CA LEU A 118 0.05 0.45 16.71
C LEU A 118 1.55 0.18 16.79
N ILE A 119 2.14 -0.58 15.85
CA ILE A 119 3.60 -0.72 15.75
C ILE A 119 4.24 0.67 15.67
N ARG A 120 3.72 1.52 14.76
CA ARG A 120 4.23 2.89 14.57
C ARG A 120 3.99 3.77 15.79
N ALA A 121 2.82 3.70 16.40
CA ALA A 121 2.50 4.49 17.59
C ALA A 121 3.42 4.14 18.79
N VAL A 122 3.75 2.85 18.96
CA VAL A 122 4.66 2.37 20.00
C VAL A 122 6.10 2.81 19.71
N GLU A 123 6.57 2.70 18.46
CA GLU A 123 7.88 3.21 18.05
C GLU A 123 7.98 4.72 18.28
N PHE A 124 6.96 5.48 17.88
CA PHE A 124 6.93 6.92 18.05
C PHE A 124 6.96 7.30 19.53
N SER A 125 6.09 6.70 20.36
CA SER A 125 6.07 6.95 21.81
C SER A 125 7.41 6.65 22.50
N ARG A 126 8.19 5.69 21.98
CA ARG A 126 9.55 5.39 22.48
C ARG A 126 10.57 6.44 21.99
N ALA A 127 10.50 6.84 20.72
CA ALA A 127 11.41 7.81 20.12
C ALA A 127 11.32 9.20 20.78
N THR A 128 10.13 9.63 21.16
CA THR A 128 9.89 10.91 21.85
C THR A 128 10.12 10.85 23.35
N GLY A 129 10.42 9.67 23.90
CA GLY A 129 10.62 9.48 25.33
C GLY A 129 9.34 9.61 26.17
N LEU A 130 8.17 9.69 25.54
CA LEU A 130 6.89 9.77 26.25
C LEU A 130 6.62 8.50 27.06
N GLY A 131 6.86 7.32 26.48
CA GLY A 131 6.59 6.03 27.14
C GLY A 131 5.14 5.83 27.62
N ARG A 132 4.20 6.63 27.10
CA ARG A 132 2.80 6.74 27.57
C ARG A 132 1.83 5.86 26.80
N LEU A 133 2.27 5.15 25.76
CA LEU A 133 1.41 4.20 25.05
C LEU A 133 1.77 2.77 25.47
N ARG A 134 0.80 2.05 26.04
CA ARG A 134 0.93 0.67 26.49
C ARG A 134 -0.14 -0.20 25.83
N VAL A 135 0.24 -1.41 25.46
CA VAL A 135 -0.65 -2.39 24.85
C VAL A 135 -0.71 -3.62 25.75
N GLU A 136 -1.92 -4.07 26.06
CA GLU A 136 -2.18 -5.26 26.85
C GLU A 136 -1.62 -6.52 26.17
N PRO A 137 -0.87 -7.38 26.88
CA PRO A 137 -0.47 -8.69 26.37
C PRO A 137 -1.68 -9.51 25.95
N PRO A 138 -1.64 -10.20 24.80
CA PRO A 138 -2.76 -11.00 24.33
C PRO A 138 -3.01 -12.18 25.25
N THR A 139 -4.28 -12.40 25.63
CA THR A 139 -4.69 -13.54 26.47
C THR A 139 -5.37 -14.65 25.67
N ALA A 140 -5.80 -14.37 24.44
CA ALA A 140 -6.45 -15.33 23.55
C ALA A 140 -6.41 -14.87 22.08
N TRP A 141 -6.70 -15.78 21.17
CA TRP A 141 -6.92 -15.52 19.74
C TRP A 141 -8.38 -15.73 19.37
N GLU A 142 -8.84 -15.03 18.34
CA GLU A 142 -10.08 -15.38 17.66
C GLU A 142 -9.79 -16.49 16.65
N ALA A 143 -10.61 -17.55 16.67
CA ALA A 143 -10.57 -18.58 15.63
C ALA A 143 -11.00 -17.98 14.29
N ALA A 144 -10.34 -18.39 13.22
CA ALA A 144 -10.74 -18.00 11.89
C ALA A 144 -12.02 -18.73 11.49
N GLU A 145 -13.01 -18.00 11.00
CA GLU A 145 -14.24 -18.58 10.44
C GLU A 145 -13.96 -19.42 9.17
N PHE A 146 -12.95 -19.02 8.39
CA PHE A 146 -12.51 -19.72 7.19
C PHE A 146 -10.99 -19.90 7.20
N PRO A 147 -10.43 -21.02 6.71
CA PRO A 147 -8.98 -21.22 6.61
C PRO A 147 -8.25 -20.12 5.82
N GLU A 148 -8.90 -19.59 4.78
CA GLU A 148 -8.39 -18.47 3.97
C GLU A 148 -8.23 -17.19 4.78
N ALA A 149 -9.07 -17.00 5.80
CA ALA A 149 -9.11 -15.86 6.69
C ALA A 149 -8.36 -16.07 8.02
N ASP A 150 -7.54 -17.12 8.16
CA ASP A 150 -6.71 -17.31 9.35
C ASP A 150 -5.46 -16.43 9.30
N TYR A 151 -5.52 -15.24 9.90
CA TYR A 151 -4.43 -14.25 9.96
C TYR A 151 -3.71 -14.21 11.34
N ARG A 152 -3.84 -15.26 12.16
CA ARG A 152 -3.23 -15.29 13.50
C ARG A 152 -1.71 -15.13 13.47
N ALA A 153 -1.02 -15.71 12.48
CA ALA A 153 0.43 -15.58 12.33
C ALA A 153 0.87 -14.13 12.03
N GLU A 154 0.13 -13.43 11.16
CA GLU A 154 0.36 -12.04 10.78
C GLU A 154 0.08 -11.09 11.96
N ARG A 155 -1.00 -11.33 12.72
CA ARG A 155 -1.33 -10.59 13.95
C ARG A 155 -0.26 -10.79 15.02
N ALA A 156 0.15 -12.03 15.26
CA ALA A 156 1.25 -12.38 16.16
C ALA A 156 2.56 -11.66 15.80
N ARG A 157 2.87 -11.56 14.51
CA ARG A 157 4.03 -10.79 14.04
C ARG A 157 3.93 -9.32 14.39
N CYS A 158 2.76 -8.69 14.24
CA CYS A 158 2.56 -7.29 14.62
C CYS A 158 2.74 -7.08 16.13
N LEU A 159 2.17 -7.97 16.95
CA LEU A 159 2.30 -7.91 18.42
C LEU A 159 3.75 -8.10 18.88
N ARG A 160 4.52 -9.00 18.24
CA ARG A 160 5.97 -9.13 18.49
C ARG A 160 6.75 -7.87 18.15
N LEU A 161 6.40 -7.18 17.06
CA LEU A 161 7.01 -5.89 16.70
C LEU A 161 6.68 -4.77 17.70
N ILE A 162 5.51 -4.84 18.34
CA ILE A 162 5.16 -3.96 19.47
C ILE A 162 5.99 -4.32 20.72
N GLY A 163 6.43 -5.56 20.84
CA GLY A 163 7.26 -6.08 21.94
C GLY A 163 6.48 -7.00 22.90
N LEU A 164 5.41 -7.63 22.44
CA LEU A 164 4.60 -8.56 23.20
C LEU A 164 4.90 -10.00 22.78
N ASP A 165 4.91 -10.93 23.75
CA ASP A 165 4.88 -12.36 23.44
C ASP A 165 3.46 -12.73 22.94
N ALA A 166 3.40 -13.31 21.77
CA ALA A 166 2.16 -13.53 21.03
C ALA A 166 2.26 -14.79 20.17
N ASP A 167 2.71 -15.91 20.75
CA ASP A 167 2.75 -17.18 20.06
C ASP A 167 1.31 -17.74 19.86
N PRO A 168 0.84 -17.92 18.60
CA PRO A 168 -0.44 -18.55 18.32
C PRO A 168 -0.64 -19.92 18.94
N ALA A 169 0.44 -20.68 19.16
CA ALA A 169 0.37 -22.03 19.72
C ALA A 169 0.18 -22.06 21.24
N ARG A 170 0.46 -20.95 21.95
CA ARG A 170 0.43 -20.89 23.42
C ARG A 170 -0.85 -20.30 23.99
N LEU A 171 -1.61 -19.56 23.18
CA LEU A 171 -2.79 -18.84 23.62
C LEU A 171 -4.07 -19.58 23.21
N PRO A 172 -5.11 -19.60 24.07
CA PRO A 172 -6.37 -20.25 23.76
C PRO A 172 -7.04 -19.59 22.56
N SER A 173 -7.73 -20.42 21.76
CA SER A 173 -8.56 -19.95 20.65
C SER A 173 -10.00 -19.81 21.11
N LEU A 174 -10.53 -18.59 21.04
CA LEU A 174 -11.94 -18.28 21.22
C LEU A 174 -12.71 -18.61 19.93
N PRO A 175 -14.00 -18.96 20.01
CA PRO A 175 -14.82 -19.11 18.81
C PRO A 175 -14.89 -17.79 18.02
N PRO A 176 -15.11 -17.84 16.70
CA PRO A 176 -15.35 -16.64 15.90
C PRO A 176 -16.51 -15.86 16.49
N ARG A 177 -16.37 -14.55 16.63
CA ARG A 177 -17.45 -13.73 17.19
C ARG A 177 -18.55 -13.56 16.14
N PRO A 178 -19.83 -13.62 16.56
CA PRO A 178 -20.89 -13.20 15.67
C PRO A 178 -20.68 -11.74 15.30
N HIS A 179 -20.76 -11.44 14.00
CA HIS A 179 -20.64 -10.08 13.50
C HIS A 179 -21.92 -9.32 13.88
N PRO A 180 -21.84 -8.30 14.75
CA PRO A 180 -23.02 -7.51 15.08
C PRO A 180 -23.54 -6.86 13.81
N ARG A 181 -24.85 -6.96 13.55
CA ARG A 181 -25.48 -6.19 12.47
C ARG A 181 -25.21 -4.72 12.75
N PRO A 182 -24.52 -3.99 11.86
CA PRO A 182 -24.25 -2.58 12.10
C PRO A 182 -25.58 -1.85 12.21
N GLY A 183 -25.85 -1.22 13.36
CA GLY A 183 -27.07 -0.48 13.62
C GLY A 183 -26.81 1.02 13.63
N GLY A 184 -27.69 1.80 12.99
CA GLY A 184 -27.70 3.26 13.05
C GLY A 184 -26.88 3.98 11.98
N ALA A 185 -27.00 5.31 11.95
CA ALA A 185 -26.41 6.19 10.94
C ALA A 185 -24.86 6.30 10.99
N ALA A 186 -24.22 5.67 11.98
CA ALA A 186 -22.76 5.73 12.19
C ALA A 186 -22.00 4.49 11.66
N ALA A 187 -22.71 3.50 11.10
CA ALA A 187 -22.07 2.30 10.55
C ALA A 187 -21.24 2.64 9.31
N ARG A 188 -19.98 2.17 9.26
CA ARG A 188 -19.12 2.36 8.09
C ARG A 188 -19.59 1.44 6.95
N GLU A 189 -19.39 1.89 5.72
CA GLU A 189 -19.74 1.12 4.52
C GLU A 189 -19.08 -0.28 4.51
N GLU A 190 -17.81 -0.36 4.90
CA GLU A 190 -17.08 -1.63 5.03
C GLU A 190 -17.81 -2.62 5.96
N ASP A 191 -18.25 -2.17 7.14
CA ASP A 191 -18.94 -3.02 8.12
C ASP A 191 -20.29 -3.52 7.56
N LEU A 192 -21.04 -2.64 6.88
CA LEU A 192 -22.33 -2.98 6.28
C LEU A 192 -22.19 -4.03 5.18
N LEU A 193 -21.21 -3.84 4.28
CA LEU A 193 -20.95 -4.77 3.19
C LEU A 193 -20.40 -6.11 3.70
N PHE A 194 -19.52 -6.08 4.70
CA PHE A 194 -18.99 -7.29 5.31
C PHE A 194 -20.11 -8.11 5.98
N ALA A 195 -20.95 -7.45 6.78
CA ALA A 195 -22.08 -8.09 7.43
C ALA A 195 -23.06 -8.69 6.40
N ALA A 196 -23.38 -7.95 5.34
CA ALA A 196 -24.26 -8.43 4.27
C ALA A 196 -23.68 -9.63 3.50
N ALA A 197 -22.37 -9.70 3.28
CA ALA A 197 -21.72 -10.85 2.65
C ALA A 197 -21.87 -12.14 3.49
N LEU A 198 -21.79 -12.01 4.82
CA LEU A 198 -21.85 -13.14 5.76
C LEU A 198 -23.28 -13.51 6.20
N ASP A 199 -24.25 -12.62 6.02
CA ASP A 199 -25.63 -12.86 6.46
C ASP A 199 -26.34 -13.90 5.58
N THR A 200 -26.45 -15.13 6.08
CA THR A 200 -27.10 -16.25 5.38
C THR A 200 -28.61 -16.10 5.25
N ALA A 201 -29.23 -15.14 5.94
CA ALA A 201 -30.63 -14.80 5.74
C ALA A 201 -30.86 -13.95 4.48
N LEU A 202 -29.81 -13.34 3.92
CA LEU A 202 -29.90 -12.60 2.67
C LEU A 202 -29.81 -13.54 1.45
N GLY A 203 -30.49 -13.15 0.37
CA GLY A 203 -30.45 -13.86 -0.90
C GLY A 203 -29.04 -13.82 -1.56
N PRO A 204 -28.75 -14.76 -2.49
CA PRO A 204 -27.42 -14.90 -3.08
C PRO A 204 -26.95 -13.65 -3.83
N VAL A 205 -27.85 -12.92 -4.50
CA VAL A 205 -27.54 -11.65 -5.18
C VAL A 205 -26.97 -10.62 -4.20
N ALA A 206 -27.70 -10.33 -3.12
CA ALA A 206 -27.29 -9.34 -2.13
C ALA A 206 -25.96 -9.72 -1.45
N ARG A 207 -25.78 -11.00 -1.13
CA ARG A 207 -24.55 -11.49 -0.50
C ARG A 207 -23.35 -11.37 -1.43
N VAL A 208 -23.48 -11.81 -2.69
CA VAL A 208 -22.38 -11.79 -3.67
C VAL A 208 -22.05 -10.35 -4.08
N SER A 209 -23.05 -9.49 -4.28
CA SER A 209 -22.82 -8.07 -4.59
C SER A 209 -22.11 -7.36 -3.43
N ALA A 210 -22.51 -7.65 -2.19
CA ALA A 210 -21.86 -7.12 -0.99
C ALA A 210 -20.42 -7.61 -0.87
N ALA A 211 -20.16 -8.91 -1.07
CA ALA A 211 -18.81 -9.47 -1.02
C ALA A 211 -17.89 -8.86 -2.09
N MET A 212 -18.38 -8.68 -3.32
CA MET A 212 -17.59 -8.04 -4.39
C MET A 212 -17.27 -6.58 -4.07
N SER A 213 -18.26 -5.82 -3.62
CA SER A 213 -18.08 -4.42 -3.23
C SER A 213 -17.11 -4.30 -2.04
N TYR A 214 -17.27 -5.18 -1.05
CA TYR A 214 -16.38 -5.27 0.10
C TYR A 214 -14.94 -5.58 -0.30
N CYS A 215 -14.70 -6.59 -1.14
CA CYS A 215 -13.37 -6.96 -1.62
C CYS A 215 -12.67 -5.78 -2.32
N ARG A 216 -13.41 -4.96 -3.06
CA ARG A 216 -12.89 -3.74 -3.70
C ARG A 216 -12.41 -2.72 -2.68
N LEU A 217 -13.25 -2.40 -1.71
CA LEU A 217 -12.91 -1.43 -0.65
C LEU A 217 -11.74 -1.94 0.20
N ALA A 218 -11.86 -3.17 0.69
CA ALA A 218 -10.87 -3.84 1.53
C ALA A 218 -9.49 -3.91 0.86
N PHE A 219 -9.43 -3.98 -0.47
CA PHE A 219 -8.16 -3.95 -1.19
C PHE A 219 -7.39 -2.64 -0.98
N TYR A 220 -8.06 -1.49 -1.11
CA TYR A 220 -7.42 -0.19 -1.01
C TYR A 220 -6.97 0.16 0.41
N VAL A 221 -7.69 -0.33 1.42
CA VAL A 221 -7.34 -0.14 2.84
C VAL A 221 -6.50 -1.28 3.40
N SER A 222 -6.14 -2.26 2.57
CA SER A 222 -5.33 -3.42 2.95
C SER A 222 -5.96 -4.31 4.03
N ASN A 223 -7.29 -4.38 4.10
CA ASN A 223 -8.04 -5.30 4.97
C ASN A 223 -8.17 -6.70 4.35
N TRP A 224 -7.00 -7.33 4.28
CA TRP A 224 -6.75 -8.64 3.71
C TRP A 224 -7.57 -9.77 4.34
N GLU A 225 -7.72 -9.73 5.67
CA GLU A 225 -8.44 -10.74 6.43
C GLU A 225 -9.95 -10.70 6.15
N GLY A 226 -10.56 -9.52 6.20
CA GLY A 226 -11.96 -9.39 5.84
C GLY A 226 -12.21 -9.77 4.39
N MET A 227 -11.31 -9.38 3.47
CA MET A 227 -11.45 -9.70 2.04
C MET A 227 -11.46 -11.21 1.81
N ALA A 228 -10.59 -11.96 2.50
CA ALA A 228 -10.57 -13.41 2.44
C ALA A 228 -11.87 -14.04 3.01
N ALA A 229 -12.37 -13.53 4.14
CA ALA A 229 -13.59 -14.03 4.77
C ALA A 229 -14.83 -13.80 3.88
N ALA A 230 -15.02 -12.58 3.37
CA ALA A 230 -16.15 -12.26 2.50
C ALA A 230 -16.13 -13.08 1.20
N ALA A 231 -14.95 -13.23 0.58
CA ALA A 231 -14.81 -14.02 -0.64
C ALA A 231 -15.06 -15.52 -0.41
N ALA A 232 -14.51 -16.09 0.67
CA ALA A 232 -14.72 -17.50 1.01
C ALA A 232 -16.19 -17.82 1.32
N ALA A 233 -16.86 -16.96 2.10
CA ALA A 233 -18.25 -17.15 2.49
C ALA A 233 -19.24 -17.10 1.32
N CYS A 234 -18.94 -16.30 0.29
CA CYS A 234 -19.83 -16.09 -0.86
C CYS A 234 -19.49 -16.94 -2.07
N LEU A 235 -18.33 -17.62 -2.11
CA LEU A 235 -17.94 -18.46 -3.24
C LEU A 235 -19.00 -19.52 -3.60
N PRO A 236 -19.59 -20.29 -2.63
CA PRO A 236 -20.62 -21.27 -2.95
C PRO A 236 -21.95 -20.67 -3.43
N ALA A 237 -22.22 -19.39 -3.12
CA ALA A 237 -23.40 -18.68 -3.60
C ALA A 237 -23.19 -18.20 -5.04
N ALA A 238 -22.01 -17.67 -5.36
CA ALA A 238 -21.65 -17.21 -6.70
C ALA A 238 -21.73 -18.33 -7.75
N GLU A 239 -21.35 -19.56 -7.39
CA GLU A 239 -21.40 -20.74 -8.27
C GLU A 239 -22.81 -21.15 -8.71
N ARG A 240 -23.83 -20.72 -7.96
CA ARG A 240 -25.23 -21.12 -8.16
C ARG A 240 -26.10 -20.02 -8.76
N LEU A 241 -25.52 -18.85 -9.06
CA LEU A 241 -26.27 -17.75 -9.66
C LEU A 241 -26.76 -18.12 -11.07
N SER A 242 -27.98 -17.75 -11.37
CA SER A 242 -28.51 -17.75 -12.73
C SER A 242 -28.06 -16.50 -13.50
N GLY A 243 -28.24 -16.49 -14.83
CA GLY A 243 -27.84 -15.35 -15.66
C GLY A 243 -28.49 -14.01 -15.27
N HIS A 244 -29.76 -14.03 -14.85
CA HIS A 244 -30.45 -12.80 -14.40
C HIS A 244 -29.93 -12.31 -13.05
N GLU A 245 -29.57 -13.23 -12.15
CA GLU A 245 -28.97 -12.88 -10.86
C GLU A 245 -27.56 -12.31 -11.03
N VAL A 246 -26.77 -12.82 -11.98
CA VAL A 246 -25.45 -12.26 -12.32
C VAL A 246 -25.59 -10.82 -12.81
N ALA A 247 -26.56 -10.55 -13.68
CA ALA A 247 -26.84 -9.20 -14.15
C ALA A 247 -27.26 -8.26 -13.00
N ALA A 248 -28.07 -8.75 -12.04
CA ALA A 248 -28.45 -7.99 -10.85
C ALA A 248 -27.23 -7.70 -9.95
N VAL A 249 -26.36 -8.68 -9.73
CA VAL A 249 -25.09 -8.49 -9.00
C VAL A 249 -24.24 -7.41 -9.69
N ALA A 250 -24.07 -7.50 -11.01
CA ALA A 250 -23.27 -6.54 -11.77
C ALA A 250 -23.84 -5.12 -11.67
N ALA A 251 -25.17 -4.97 -11.75
CA ALA A 251 -25.85 -3.69 -11.62
C ALA A 251 -25.68 -3.10 -10.21
N GLU A 252 -25.88 -3.89 -9.14
CA GLU A 252 -25.69 -3.42 -7.76
C GLU A 252 -24.25 -2.98 -7.48
N VAL A 253 -23.27 -3.72 -7.96
CA VAL A 253 -21.84 -3.37 -7.76
C VAL A 253 -21.48 -2.12 -8.59
N ALA A 254 -22.06 -1.95 -9.77
CA ALA A 254 -21.85 -0.76 -10.61
C ALA A 254 -22.49 0.49 -9.99
N ASP A 255 -23.69 0.37 -9.42
CA ASP A 255 -24.40 1.47 -8.75
C ASP A 255 -23.64 1.99 -7.52
N ARG A 256 -23.10 1.08 -6.70
CA ARG A 256 -22.26 1.44 -5.54
C ARG A 256 -20.91 2.05 -5.91
N HIS A 257 -20.43 1.77 -7.12
CA HIS A 257 -19.09 2.15 -7.56
C HIS A 257 -19.09 2.67 -9.01
N PRO A 258 -19.71 3.84 -9.27
CA PRO A 258 -19.88 4.36 -10.62
C PRO A 258 -18.52 4.61 -11.29
N ALA A 259 -18.48 4.44 -12.62
CA ALA A 259 -17.31 4.71 -13.48
C ALA A 259 -16.75 6.11 -13.22
N GLY A 260 -15.43 6.25 -13.02
CA GLY A 260 -14.77 7.52 -12.70
C GLY A 260 -14.56 7.83 -11.20
N GLY A 261 -15.01 6.98 -10.27
CA GLY A 261 -14.76 7.16 -8.83
C GLY A 261 -13.27 7.07 -8.43
N GLU A 262 -12.89 7.79 -7.36
CA GLU A 262 -11.51 7.98 -6.87
C GLU A 262 -10.79 6.69 -6.39
N ASN A 263 -11.54 5.60 -6.24
CA ASN A 263 -11.09 4.25 -5.90
C ASN A 263 -10.98 3.32 -7.14
N GLN A 264 -10.69 3.86 -8.32
CA GLN A 264 -10.59 3.09 -9.57
C GLN A 264 -9.16 2.78 -10.02
N ALA A 265 -8.20 2.84 -9.11
CA ALA A 265 -6.87 2.36 -9.41
C ALA A 265 -6.80 0.80 -9.34
N ILE A 266 -7.50 0.21 -10.34
CA ILE A 266 -7.29 -1.06 -11.04
C ILE A 266 -8.26 -2.23 -10.69
N GLU A 267 -9.26 -2.38 -11.57
CA GLU A 267 -9.73 -3.62 -12.24
C GLU A 267 -10.53 -4.70 -11.49
N PHE A 268 -11.36 -4.24 -10.58
CA PHE A 268 -12.65 -4.87 -10.32
C PHE A 268 -13.72 -4.22 -11.19
N GLU A 269 -13.68 -4.48 -12.51
CA GLU A 269 -14.68 -3.97 -13.46
C GLU A 269 -15.95 -4.83 -13.38
N PRO A 270 -17.07 -4.34 -12.82
CA PRO A 270 -18.30 -5.14 -12.70
C PRO A 270 -18.90 -5.46 -14.07
N ALA A 271 -18.60 -4.62 -15.08
CA ALA A 271 -19.05 -4.75 -16.45
C ALA A 271 -18.58 -6.05 -17.16
N ILE A 272 -17.60 -6.77 -16.60
CA ILE A 272 -17.13 -8.05 -17.15
C ILE A 272 -17.91 -9.27 -16.61
N LEU A 273 -18.82 -9.06 -15.64
CA LEU A 273 -19.60 -10.13 -15.03
C LEU A 273 -20.80 -10.49 -15.92
N ARG A 274 -20.69 -11.61 -16.65
CA ARG A 274 -21.73 -12.08 -17.59
C ARG A 274 -22.31 -13.43 -17.19
N THR A 275 -21.54 -14.25 -16.48
CA THR A 275 -21.96 -15.60 -16.06
C THR A 275 -21.65 -15.88 -14.58
N ALA A 276 -22.19 -16.96 -14.02
CA ALA A 276 -21.85 -17.43 -12.69
C ALA A 276 -20.35 -17.78 -12.57
N ALA A 277 -19.76 -18.29 -13.65
CA ALA A 277 -18.31 -18.53 -13.75
C ALA A 277 -17.52 -17.22 -13.59
N ASP A 278 -18.02 -16.10 -14.12
CA ASP A 278 -17.37 -14.80 -13.96
C ASP A 278 -17.40 -14.33 -12.50
N ALA A 279 -18.56 -14.46 -11.84
CA ALA A 279 -18.72 -14.10 -10.42
C ALA A 279 -17.84 -14.97 -9.52
N ARG A 280 -17.79 -16.27 -9.77
CA ARG A 280 -16.89 -17.22 -9.10
C ARG A 280 -15.42 -16.85 -9.32
N ALA A 281 -15.03 -16.57 -10.57
CA ALA A 281 -13.66 -16.20 -10.92
C ALA A 281 -13.20 -14.92 -10.21
N PHE A 282 -14.08 -13.94 -10.04
CA PHE A 282 -13.80 -12.73 -9.24
C PHE A 282 -13.44 -13.08 -7.79
N LEU A 283 -14.23 -13.93 -7.12
CA LEU A 283 -13.98 -14.28 -5.71
C LEU A 283 -12.71 -15.13 -5.57
N LEU A 284 -12.45 -16.04 -6.52
CA LEU A 284 -11.19 -16.79 -6.57
C LEU A 284 -9.98 -15.87 -6.81
N LYS A 285 -10.13 -14.85 -7.66
CA LYS A 285 -9.12 -13.81 -7.87
C LYS A 285 -8.80 -13.09 -6.56
N ALA A 286 -9.82 -12.67 -5.81
CA ALA A 286 -9.64 -12.04 -4.51
C ALA A 286 -8.86 -12.95 -3.52
N LEU A 287 -9.24 -14.22 -3.42
CA LEU A 287 -8.52 -15.20 -2.59
C LEU A 287 -7.08 -15.41 -3.05
N GLY A 288 -6.83 -15.46 -4.36
CA GLY A 288 -5.48 -15.56 -4.93
C GLY A 288 -4.59 -14.37 -4.60
N ILE A 289 -5.11 -13.14 -4.73
CA ILE A 289 -4.42 -11.90 -4.35
C ILE A 289 -4.03 -11.93 -2.87
N GLN A 290 -4.96 -12.35 -1.99
CA GLN A 290 -4.68 -12.49 -0.57
C GLN A 290 -3.56 -13.49 -0.31
N ALA A 291 -3.64 -14.68 -0.91
CA ALA A 291 -2.61 -15.70 -0.77
C ALA A 291 -1.23 -15.16 -1.22
N THR A 292 -1.15 -14.41 -2.32
CA THR A 292 0.10 -13.76 -2.76
C THR A 292 0.67 -12.83 -1.69
N PHE A 293 -0.16 -11.97 -1.09
CA PHE A 293 0.27 -10.98 -0.09
C PHE A 293 0.71 -11.60 1.23
N ARG A 294 0.23 -12.80 1.52
CA ARG A 294 0.61 -13.62 2.68
C ARG A 294 1.85 -14.50 2.44
N GLY A 295 2.44 -14.46 1.25
CA GLY A 295 3.56 -15.34 0.91
C GLY A 295 3.15 -16.77 0.52
N ARG A 296 1.86 -17.08 0.42
CA ARG A 296 1.33 -18.41 0.06
C ARG A 296 1.22 -18.54 -1.47
N GLN A 297 2.36 -18.54 -2.15
CA GLN A 297 2.41 -18.41 -3.62
C GLN A 297 1.81 -19.59 -4.36
N ASP A 298 1.98 -20.82 -3.85
CA ASP A 298 1.37 -22.02 -4.45
C ASP A 298 -0.17 -22.00 -4.35
N ASP A 299 -0.71 -21.55 -3.22
CA ASP A 299 -2.16 -21.36 -3.06
C ASP A 299 -2.66 -20.28 -4.02
N ALA A 300 -1.93 -19.15 -4.13
CA ALA A 300 -2.29 -18.11 -5.08
C ALA A 300 -2.36 -18.63 -6.53
N VAL A 301 -1.34 -19.35 -6.99
CA VAL A 301 -1.33 -19.97 -8.33
C VAL A 301 -2.52 -20.92 -8.50
N ARG A 302 -2.79 -21.77 -7.51
CA ARG A 302 -3.95 -22.68 -7.54
C ARG A 302 -5.27 -21.91 -7.67
N ARG A 303 -5.47 -20.83 -6.90
CA ARG A 303 -6.69 -20.01 -6.99
C ARG A 303 -6.83 -19.31 -8.34
N PHE A 304 -5.74 -18.74 -8.86
CA PHE A 304 -5.75 -18.10 -10.18
C PHE A 304 -6.07 -19.09 -11.30
N ARG A 305 -5.54 -20.32 -11.23
CA ARG A 305 -5.89 -21.39 -12.19
C ARG A 305 -7.33 -21.86 -12.03
N ALA A 306 -7.80 -22.02 -10.79
CA ALA A 306 -9.17 -22.41 -10.51
C ALA A 306 -10.21 -21.44 -11.11
N MET A 307 -9.88 -20.15 -11.32
CA MET A 307 -10.75 -19.18 -12.00
C MET A 307 -11.30 -19.69 -13.34
N ARG A 308 -10.47 -20.44 -14.09
CA ARG A 308 -10.78 -20.97 -15.43
C ARG A 308 -11.08 -22.46 -15.47
N GLU A 309 -11.07 -23.13 -14.32
CA GLU A 309 -11.45 -24.55 -14.15
C GLU A 309 -12.95 -24.64 -13.89
N THR A 310 -13.73 -24.52 -14.96
CA THR A 310 -15.20 -24.61 -14.93
C THR A 310 -15.73 -25.08 -16.28
N GLU A 311 -16.84 -25.80 -16.27
CA GLU A 311 -17.57 -26.21 -17.48
C GLU A 311 -18.35 -25.03 -18.09
N ALA A 312 -18.69 -24.03 -17.29
CA ALA A 312 -19.45 -22.88 -17.75
C ALA A 312 -18.58 -21.88 -18.54
N PRO A 313 -19.13 -21.15 -19.53
CA PRO A 313 -18.39 -20.13 -20.26
C PRO A 313 -17.87 -19.03 -19.34
N LEU A 314 -16.55 -18.84 -19.35
CA LEU A 314 -15.85 -17.73 -18.69
C LEU A 314 -15.59 -16.62 -19.71
N SER A 315 -15.88 -15.39 -19.33
CA SER A 315 -15.58 -14.20 -20.13
C SER A 315 -14.11 -14.13 -20.55
N PRO A 316 -13.80 -13.74 -21.81
CA PRO A 316 -12.43 -13.69 -22.31
C PRO A 316 -11.49 -12.84 -21.44
N GLU A 317 -11.98 -11.71 -20.92
CA GLU A 317 -11.24 -10.84 -20.02
C GLU A 317 -10.83 -11.59 -18.75
N LEU A 318 -11.76 -12.24 -18.05
CA LEU A 318 -11.46 -13.00 -16.83
C LEU A 318 -10.57 -14.22 -17.08
N ARG A 319 -10.68 -14.85 -18.25
CA ARG A 319 -9.76 -15.90 -18.68
C ARG A 319 -8.34 -15.35 -18.86
N ALA A 320 -8.19 -14.19 -19.50
CA ALA A 320 -6.91 -13.51 -19.62
C ALA A 320 -6.35 -13.06 -18.27
N GLN A 321 -7.19 -12.54 -17.36
CA GLN A 321 -6.81 -12.20 -15.99
C GLN A 321 -6.28 -13.42 -15.23
N SER A 322 -6.95 -14.56 -15.34
CA SER A 322 -6.52 -15.82 -14.74
C SER A 322 -5.09 -16.19 -15.17
N HIS A 323 -4.81 -16.16 -16.48
CA HIS A 323 -3.46 -16.38 -17.00
C HIS A 323 -2.46 -15.32 -16.56
N LEU A 324 -2.86 -14.04 -16.57
CA LEU A 324 -2.03 -12.91 -16.15
C LEU A 324 -1.58 -13.05 -14.70
N TYR A 325 -2.48 -13.34 -13.76
CA TYR A 325 -2.14 -13.46 -12.35
C TYR A 325 -1.32 -14.71 -12.05
N THR A 326 -1.59 -15.83 -12.75
CA THR A 326 -0.72 -17.01 -12.69
C THR A 326 0.69 -16.67 -13.16
N ALA A 327 0.84 -16.10 -14.36
CA ALA A 327 2.12 -15.73 -14.93
C ALA A 327 2.88 -14.71 -14.08
N LEU A 328 2.17 -13.71 -13.53
CA LEU A 328 2.77 -12.68 -12.68
C LEU A 328 3.36 -13.28 -11.40
N THR A 329 2.66 -14.24 -10.80
CA THR A 329 3.13 -14.98 -9.61
C THR A 329 4.34 -15.85 -9.97
N LEU A 330 4.28 -16.59 -11.07
CA LEU A 330 5.40 -17.41 -11.56
C LEU A 330 6.65 -16.56 -11.83
N THR A 331 6.52 -15.42 -12.51
CA THR A 331 7.64 -14.51 -12.81
C THR A 331 8.21 -13.86 -11.55
N LYS A 332 7.37 -13.29 -10.68
CA LYS A 332 7.85 -12.46 -9.55
C LYS A 332 8.19 -13.23 -8.28
N ARG A 333 7.70 -14.48 -8.13
CA ARG A 333 7.74 -15.20 -6.85
C ARG A 333 8.36 -16.59 -6.96
N HIS A 334 8.09 -17.32 -8.04
CA HIS A 334 8.70 -18.64 -8.27
C HIS A 334 9.96 -18.57 -9.13
N SER A 335 10.20 -17.47 -9.84
CA SER A 335 11.24 -17.36 -10.87
C SER A 335 11.10 -18.40 -12.00
N ASP A 336 9.89 -18.95 -12.19
CA ASP A 336 9.59 -19.87 -13.28
C ASP A 336 9.21 -19.09 -14.55
N LEU A 337 10.23 -18.64 -15.27
CA LEU A 337 10.04 -17.82 -16.47
C LEU A 337 9.43 -18.59 -17.63
N ARG A 338 9.66 -19.91 -17.72
CA ARG A 338 9.11 -20.75 -18.78
C ARG A 338 7.62 -20.97 -18.57
N GLY A 339 7.22 -21.35 -17.36
CA GLY A 339 5.80 -21.48 -17.01
C GLY A 339 5.08 -20.14 -17.15
N ALA A 340 5.69 -19.05 -16.69
CA ALA A 340 5.11 -17.72 -16.87
C ALA A 340 4.94 -17.34 -18.34
N ALA A 341 5.94 -17.60 -19.20
CA ALA A 341 5.84 -17.32 -20.63
C ALA A 341 4.70 -18.10 -21.28
N ALA A 342 4.54 -19.39 -20.94
CA ALA A 342 3.46 -20.23 -21.45
C ALA A 342 2.08 -19.74 -21.03
N GLU A 343 1.91 -19.33 -19.76
CA GLU A 343 0.67 -18.74 -19.27
C GLU A 343 0.34 -17.43 -19.99
N VAL A 344 1.33 -16.55 -20.24
CA VAL A 344 1.10 -15.32 -21.01
C VAL A 344 0.69 -15.61 -22.45
N ASP A 345 1.35 -16.58 -23.11
CA ASP A 345 1.02 -16.94 -24.50
C ASP A 345 -0.40 -17.51 -24.59
N ALA A 346 -0.82 -18.35 -23.63
CA ALA A 346 -2.19 -18.84 -23.53
C ALA A 346 -3.20 -17.72 -23.26
N GLY A 347 -2.85 -16.72 -22.44
CA GLY A 347 -3.68 -15.53 -22.23
C GLY A 347 -3.85 -14.70 -23.50
N LEU A 348 -2.77 -14.48 -24.27
CA LEU A 348 -2.82 -13.72 -25.52
C LEU A 348 -3.64 -14.46 -26.59
N GLU A 349 -3.53 -15.78 -26.62
CA GLU A 349 -4.33 -16.66 -27.47
C GLU A 349 -5.83 -16.56 -27.15
N ALA A 350 -6.20 -16.48 -25.87
CA ALA A 350 -7.59 -16.27 -25.45
C ALA A 350 -8.16 -14.90 -25.87
N LEU A 351 -7.30 -13.94 -26.19
CA LEU A 351 -7.66 -12.59 -26.65
C LEU A 351 -7.17 -12.34 -28.07
N ARG A 352 -7.27 -13.31 -29.00
CA ARG A 352 -6.94 -13.07 -30.40
C ARG A 352 -7.71 -11.85 -30.96
N PRO A 353 -7.04 -10.94 -31.71
CA PRO A 353 -7.71 -9.79 -32.29
C PRO A 353 -8.91 -10.17 -33.15
N ALA A 354 -10.03 -9.48 -32.94
CA ALA A 354 -11.24 -9.64 -33.73
C ALA A 354 -11.75 -8.27 -34.24
N PRO A 355 -12.40 -8.21 -35.41
CA PRO A 355 -13.06 -6.99 -35.86
C PRO A 355 -14.09 -6.50 -34.84
N ARG A 356 -14.08 -5.19 -34.53
CA ARG A 356 -14.99 -4.55 -33.56
C ARG A 356 -14.92 -5.14 -32.14
N GLU A 357 -13.74 -5.59 -31.73
CA GLU A 357 -13.52 -6.02 -30.35
C GLU A 357 -13.77 -4.90 -29.33
N ALA A 358 -14.27 -5.27 -28.15
CA ALA A 358 -14.50 -4.32 -27.07
C ALA A 358 -13.19 -3.74 -26.54
N ASP A 359 -13.23 -2.49 -26.07
CA ASP A 359 -12.07 -1.82 -25.49
C ASP A 359 -11.49 -2.57 -24.29
N SER A 360 -12.33 -3.27 -23.51
CA SER A 360 -11.90 -4.15 -22.42
C SER A 360 -10.94 -5.24 -22.89
N ILE A 361 -11.23 -5.89 -24.02
CA ILE A 361 -10.38 -6.94 -24.61
C ILE A 361 -9.03 -6.35 -25.03
N ARG A 362 -9.05 -5.16 -25.65
CA ARG A 362 -7.83 -4.44 -26.06
C ARG A 362 -6.96 -4.09 -24.86
N ARG A 363 -7.55 -3.57 -23.78
CA ARG A 363 -6.86 -3.27 -22.51
C ARG A 363 -6.21 -4.52 -21.91
N GLU A 364 -6.96 -5.63 -21.82
CA GLU A 364 -6.44 -6.89 -21.28
C GLU A 364 -5.27 -7.46 -22.10
N ARG A 365 -5.34 -7.35 -23.44
CA ARG A 365 -4.21 -7.70 -24.32
C ARG A 365 -2.99 -6.82 -24.05
N GLY A 366 -3.20 -5.51 -23.83
CA GLY A 366 -2.16 -4.58 -23.42
C GLY A 366 -1.47 -5.01 -22.12
N TRP A 367 -2.23 -5.41 -21.10
CA TRP A 367 -1.70 -5.93 -19.85
C TRP A 367 -0.89 -7.22 -19.99
N LEU A 368 -1.36 -8.16 -20.83
CA LEU A 368 -0.61 -9.40 -21.10
C LEU A 368 0.71 -9.12 -21.83
N HIS A 369 0.74 -8.17 -22.76
CA HIS A 369 1.99 -7.73 -23.37
C HIS A 369 2.92 -7.05 -22.37
N ASN A 370 2.40 -6.22 -21.46
CA ASN A 370 3.20 -5.66 -20.36
C ASN A 370 3.80 -6.76 -19.47
N LEU A 371 3.03 -7.80 -19.14
CA LEU A 371 3.55 -8.93 -18.38
C LEU A 371 4.57 -9.76 -19.18
N LYS A 372 4.36 -9.99 -20.48
CA LYS A 372 5.37 -10.63 -21.34
C LYS A 372 6.68 -9.86 -21.30
N ALA A 373 6.61 -8.53 -21.37
CA ALA A 373 7.78 -7.67 -21.26
C ALA A 373 8.50 -7.84 -19.92
N LEU A 374 7.77 -7.89 -18.80
CA LEU A 374 8.35 -8.18 -17.48
C LEU A 374 9.02 -9.56 -17.44
N THR A 375 8.39 -10.60 -17.98
CA THR A 375 8.96 -11.96 -18.01
C THR A 375 10.24 -12.01 -18.83
N LEU A 376 10.27 -11.37 -20.01
CA LEU A 376 11.46 -11.26 -20.86
C LEU A 376 12.58 -10.44 -20.18
N PHE A 377 12.21 -9.34 -19.52
CA PHE A 377 13.14 -8.53 -18.74
C PHE A 377 13.80 -9.34 -17.62
N SER A 378 13.02 -10.13 -16.87
CA SER A 378 13.54 -11.05 -15.85
C SER A 378 14.47 -12.12 -16.45
N GLY A 379 14.20 -12.54 -17.69
CA GLY A 379 15.07 -13.42 -18.49
C GLY A 379 16.26 -12.73 -19.15
N LYS A 380 16.49 -11.44 -18.88
CA LYS A 380 17.54 -10.58 -19.47
C LYS A 380 17.39 -10.29 -20.96
N ASP A 381 16.25 -10.59 -21.59
CA ASP A 381 15.94 -10.19 -22.96
C ASP A 381 15.32 -8.77 -23.00
N MET A 382 16.21 -7.77 -23.01
CA MET A 382 15.83 -6.36 -23.02
C MET A 382 15.15 -5.94 -24.33
N ALA A 383 15.55 -6.53 -25.45
CA ALA A 383 15.04 -6.18 -26.78
C ALA A 383 13.62 -6.71 -26.96
N GLY A 384 13.39 -7.97 -26.59
CA GLY A 384 12.06 -8.58 -26.56
C GLY A 384 11.14 -7.86 -25.58
N ALA A 385 11.63 -7.50 -24.39
CA ALA A 385 10.86 -6.73 -23.41
C ALA A 385 10.39 -5.39 -24.00
N LEU A 386 11.29 -4.62 -24.62
CA LEU A 386 10.95 -3.33 -25.23
C LEU A 386 9.95 -3.48 -26.39
N ALA A 387 10.08 -4.53 -27.20
CA ALA A 387 9.14 -4.80 -28.29
C ALA A 387 7.72 -5.06 -27.75
N HIS A 388 7.60 -5.79 -26.65
CA HIS A 388 6.31 -6.06 -26.02
C HIS A 388 5.70 -4.85 -25.32
N GLU A 389 6.49 -3.96 -24.69
CA GLU A 389 5.95 -2.70 -24.16
C GLU A 389 5.37 -1.81 -25.28
N LYS A 390 6.00 -1.78 -26.45
CA LYS A 390 5.46 -1.05 -27.62
C LYS A 390 4.18 -1.67 -28.17
N ARG A 391 4.09 -3.01 -28.21
CA ARG A 391 2.84 -3.71 -28.59
C ARG A 391 1.72 -3.42 -27.59
N ALA A 392 2.04 -3.37 -26.30
CA ALA A 392 1.09 -2.99 -25.26
C ALA A 392 0.58 -1.56 -25.48
N LEU A 393 1.45 -0.59 -25.82
CA LEU A 393 1.02 0.76 -26.17
C LEU A 393 0.08 0.79 -27.39
N GLY A 394 0.38 0.01 -28.43
CA GLY A 394 -0.48 -0.12 -29.60
C GLY A 394 -1.87 -0.69 -29.30
N CYS A 395 -2.00 -1.53 -28.27
CA CYS A 395 -3.31 -2.03 -27.83
C CYS A 395 -4.21 -0.90 -27.29
N LEU A 396 -3.62 0.19 -26.80
CA LEU A 396 -4.33 1.32 -26.19
C LEU A 396 -4.64 2.46 -27.16
N ASP A 397 -4.39 2.28 -28.46
CA ASP A 397 -4.61 3.32 -29.45
C ASP A 397 -6.08 3.76 -29.49
N GLY A 398 -6.33 5.07 -29.38
CA GLY A 398 -7.69 5.63 -29.28
C GLY A 398 -8.46 5.32 -27.99
N LEU A 399 -7.82 4.75 -26.96
CA LEU A 399 -8.44 4.52 -25.64
C LEU A 399 -8.01 5.59 -24.63
N ASP A 400 -8.97 6.37 -24.14
CA ASP A 400 -8.74 7.50 -23.24
C ASP A 400 -9.46 7.36 -21.87
N ASP A 401 -10.01 6.17 -21.58
CA ASP A 401 -10.56 5.86 -20.27
C ASP A 401 -9.47 5.80 -19.18
N ALA A 402 -9.86 5.99 -17.91
CA ALA A 402 -8.93 6.09 -16.79
C ALA A 402 -8.00 4.85 -16.65
N SER A 403 -8.50 3.64 -16.92
CA SER A 403 -7.70 2.41 -16.88
C SER A 403 -6.66 2.40 -18.00
N SER A 404 -7.04 2.81 -19.21
CA SER A 404 -6.13 2.94 -20.35
C SER A 404 -5.05 4.00 -20.12
N VAL A 405 -5.40 5.16 -19.56
CA VAL A 405 -4.43 6.20 -19.17
C VAL A 405 -3.45 5.66 -18.13
N HIS A 406 -3.94 4.96 -17.11
CA HIS A 406 -3.08 4.36 -16.09
C HIS A 406 -2.09 3.35 -16.68
N LEU A 407 -2.55 2.46 -17.57
CA LEU A 407 -1.65 1.51 -18.22
C LEU A 407 -0.63 2.24 -19.10
N ARG A 408 -1.02 3.28 -19.85
CA ARG A 408 -0.09 4.08 -20.67
C ARG A 408 1.03 4.70 -19.82
N VAL A 409 0.69 5.25 -18.66
CA VAL A 409 1.66 5.77 -17.67
C VAL A 409 2.64 4.69 -17.24
N ASN A 410 2.13 3.50 -16.93
CA ASN A 410 2.93 2.34 -16.54
C ASN A 410 3.90 1.92 -17.67
N LEU A 411 3.41 1.80 -18.90
CA LEU A 411 4.19 1.37 -20.07
C LEU A 411 5.33 2.34 -20.37
N VAL A 412 5.08 3.65 -20.38
CA VAL A 412 6.12 4.67 -20.61
C VAL A 412 7.18 4.63 -19.50
N SER A 413 6.76 4.45 -18.24
CA SER A 413 7.69 4.23 -17.13
C SER A 413 8.58 3.02 -17.36
N ASN A 414 8.01 1.86 -17.73
CA ASN A 414 8.79 0.64 -17.98
C ASN A 414 9.73 0.79 -19.18
N ILE A 415 9.31 1.44 -20.26
CA ILE A 415 10.17 1.70 -21.42
C ILE A 415 11.40 2.52 -20.99
N SER A 416 11.21 3.57 -20.20
CA SER A 416 12.34 4.36 -19.69
C SER A 416 13.27 3.51 -18.79
N VAL A 417 12.71 2.59 -17.99
CA VAL A 417 13.50 1.66 -17.15
C VAL A 417 14.28 0.67 -18.00
N LEU A 418 13.69 0.13 -19.07
CA LEU A 418 14.37 -0.79 -19.99
C LEU A 418 15.54 -0.09 -20.69
N GLN A 419 15.37 1.15 -21.11
CA GLN A 419 16.44 1.95 -21.72
C GLN A 419 17.55 2.26 -20.72
N GLU A 420 17.21 2.64 -19.49
CA GLU A 420 18.15 2.85 -18.38
C GLU A 420 18.97 1.58 -18.13
N ARG A 421 18.31 0.42 -18.03
CA ARG A 421 18.95 -0.88 -17.79
C ARG A 421 19.78 -1.38 -18.97
N ALA A 422 19.46 -0.94 -20.19
CA ALA A 422 20.25 -1.19 -21.39
C ALA A 422 21.46 -0.25 -21.54
N GLY A 423 21.80 0.55 -20.52
CA GLY A 423 22.94 1.47 -20.53
C GLY A 423 22.72 2.71 -21.40
N LYS A 424 21.45 3.14 -21.58
CA LYS A 424 21.08 4.29 -22.40
C LYS A 424 20.33 5.35 -21.56
N PRO A 425 20.97 5.93 -20.52
CA PRO A 425 20.30 6.84 -19.60
C PRO A 425 19.80 8.13 -20.28
N GLU A 426 20.47 8.63 -21.31
CA GLU A 426 20.04 9.82 -22.06
C GLU A 426 18.70 9.55 -22.78
N LYS A 427 18.57 8.37 -23.38
CA LYS A 427 17.33 7.96 -24.05
C LYS A 427 16.20 7.70 -23.05
N ALA A 428 16.54 7.14 -21.90
CA ALA A 428 15.61 6.97 -20.80
C ALA A 428 15.06 8.32 -20.31
N LEU A 429 15.94 9.32 -20.17
CA LEU A 429 15.58 10.68 -19.80
C LEU A 429 14.70 11.34 -20.88
N GLU A 430 15.09 11.29 -22.15
CA GLU A 430 14.28 11.82 -23.28
C GLU A 430 12.87 11.21 -23.31
N THR A 431 12.76 9.90 -23.12
CA THR A 431 11.46 9.20 -23.07
C THR A 431 10.64 9.66 -21.86
N TRP A 432 11.28 9.83 -20.70
CA TRP A 432 10.63 10.27 -19.47
C TRP A 432 10.17 11.72 -19.52
N GLU A 433 10.93 12.60 -20.15
CA GLU A 433 10.59 14.03 -20.31
C GLU A 433 9.48 14.26 -21.34
N ARG A 434 9.39 13.44 -22.39
CA ARG A 434 8.25 13.51 -23.35
C ARG A 434 6.91 13.19 -22.70
N PHE A 435 6.95 12.43 -21.62
CA PHE A 435 5.76 11.95 -20.95
C PHE A 435 5.04 13.01 -20.11
N SER A 436 5.70 14.11 -19.73
CA SER A 436 5.13 15.18 -18.91
C SER A 436 4.15 16.12 -19.64
N ARG A 437 3.74 15.77 -20.87
CA ARG A 437 2.88 16.61 -21.74
C ARG A 437 1.51 15.99 -22.02
N GLY A 438 1.10 14.97 -21.26
CA GLY A 438 -0.15 14.22 -21.46
C GLY A 438 -1.25 14.56 -20.45
N PRO A 439 -2.48 14.09 -20.66
CA PRO A 439 -3.55 14.22 -19.67
C PRO A 439 -3.16 13.59 -18.31
N GLY A 440 -3.45 14.29 -17.21
CA GLY A 440 -3.16 13.82 -15.84
C GLY A 440 -1.74 14.09 -15.33
N THR A 441 -0.89 14.78 -16.10
CA THR A 441 0.49 15.12 -15.68
C THR A 441 0.58 16.29 -14.71
N ASP A 442 -0.49 17.07 -14.55
CA ASP A 442 -0.55 18.20 -13.63
C ASP A 442 -0.87 17.78 -12.19
N ASP A 443 -1.16 16.49 -11.96
CA ASP A 443 -1.40 15.93 -10.63
C ASP A 443 -0.12 16.06 -9.77
N PRO A 444 -0.17 16.75 -8.60
CA PRO A 444 1.00 16.89 -7.74
C PRO A 444 1.64 15.56 -7.31
N LYS A 445 0.86 14.46 -7.15
CA LYS A 445 1.42 13.13 -6.86
C LYS A 445 2.24 12.64 -8.05
N PHE A 446 1.74 12.84 -9.26
CA PHE A 446 2.46 12.48 -10.48
C PHE A 446 3.77 13.28 -10.58
N LEU A 447 3.69 14.61 -10.43
CA LEU A 447 4.83 15.52 -10.52
C LEU A 447 5.92 15.18 -9.49
N LYS A 448 5.55 14.82 -8.26
CA LYS A 448 6.48 14.32 -7.23
C LYS A 448 7.33 13.16 -7.73
N HIS A 449 6.70 12.10 -8.25
CA HIS A 449 7.38 10.90 -8.74
C HIS A 449 8.11 11.15 -10.06
N HIS A 450 7.56 12.01 -10.91
CA HIS A 450 8.16 12.42 -12.19
C HIS A 450 9.48 13.13 -11.98
N ALA A 451 9.49 14.20 -11.20
CA ALA A 451 10.68 14.99 -10.89
C ALA A 451 11.76 14.12 -10.20
N TYR A 452 11.37 13.26 -9.25
CA TYR A 452 12.33 12.37 -8.60
C TYR A 452 13.05 11.45 -9.59
N ARG A 453 12.30 10.81 -10.50
CA ARG A 453 12.89 9.93 -11.52
C ARG A 453 13.74 10.71 -12.51
N ALA A 454 13.30 11.91 -12.93
CA ALA A 454 14.09 12.79 -13.78
C ALA A 454 15.43 13.13 -13.12
N GLY A 455 15.42 13.51 -11.84
CA GLY A 455 16.64 13.79 -11.08
C GLY A 455 17.59 12.60 -11.01
N GLY A 456 17.06 11.41 -10.71
CA GLY A 456 17.86 10.18 -10.72
C GLY A 456 18.46 9.84 -12.10
N LEU A 457 17.73 10.07 -13.19
CA LEU A 457 18.23 9.84 -14.56
C LEU A 457 19.29 10.87 -14.95
N ARG A 458 19.13 12.14 -14.57
CA ARG A 458 20.14 13.18 -14.75
C ARG A 458 21.45 12.84 -14.04
N LEU A 459 21.40 12.30 -12.81
CA LEU A 459 22.60 11.78 -12.14
C LEU A 459 23.30 10.69 -12.94
N ARG A 460 22.55 9.79 -13.58
CA ARG A 460 23.11 8.73 -14.44
C ARG A 460 23.77 9.28 -15.70
N CYS A 461 23.28 10.41 -16.21
CA CYS A 461 23.89 11.16 -17.32
C CYS A 461 25.05 12.06 -16.89
N GLY A 462 25.40 12.11 -15.60
CA GLY A 462 26.44 13.00 -15.07
C GLY A 462 26.00 14.45 -14.85
N ASP A 463 24.75 14.78 -15.13
CA ASP A 463 24.15 16.10 -14.89
C ASP A 463 23.74 16.24 -13.42
N ARG A 464 24.74 16.55 -12.56
CA ARG A 464 24.52 16.73 -11.12
C ARG A 464 23.71 17.97 -10.78
N GLU A 465 23.86 19.04 -11.55
CA GLU A 465 23.15 20.30 -11.28
C GLU A 465 21.66 20.15 -11.59
N GLY A 466 21.31 19.67 -12.79
CA GLY A 466 19.93 19.41 -13.15
C GLY A 466 19.30 18.35 -12.26
N ALA A 467 20.05 17.34 -11.83
CA ALA A 467 19.57 16.40 -10.83
C ALA A 467 19.17 17.05 -9.50
N GLY A 468 20.01 17.97 -8.99
CA GLY A 468 19.70 18.72 -7.77
C GLY A 468 18.44 19.59 -7.92
N GLN A 469 18.23 20.20 -9.09
CA GLN A 469 17.02 20.97 -9.40
C GLN A 469 15.77 20.10 -9.38
N GLU A 470 15.81 18.93 -10.05
CA GLU A 470 14.68 18.00 -10.12
C GLU A 470 14.34 17.35 -8.76
N LEU A 471 15.36 16.95 -7.99
CA LEU A 471 15.15 16.47 -6.62
C LEU A 471 14.56 17.57 -5.73
N GLY A 472 14.99 18.83 -5.90
CA GLY A 472 14.39 19.98 -5.24
C GLY A 472 12.93 20.20 -5.62
N THR A 473 12.56 19.98 -6.88
CA THR A 473 11.16 20.02 -7.35
C THR A 473 10.34 18.91 -6.71
N SER A 474 10.84 17.68 -6.71
CA SER A 474 10.20 16.55 -6.03
C SER A 474 9.95 16.86 -4.54
N LEU A 475 10.95 17.42 -3.85
CA LEU A 475 10.85 17.78 -2.43
C LEU A 475 9.76 18.83 -2.17
N ARG A 476 9.62 19.85 -3.04
CA ARG A 476 8.54 20.83 -2.94
C ARG A 476 7.16 20.19 -3.10
N HIS A 477 7.00 19.23 -4.00
CA HIS A 477 5.74 18.49 -4.15
C HIS A 477 5.46 17.60 -2.93
N CYS A 478 6.46 16.94 -2.34
CA CYS A 478 6.29 16.21 -1.08
C CYS A 478 5.74 17.12 0.02
N ALA A 479 6.34 18.29 0.21
CA ALA A 479 5.90 19.26 1.21
C ALA A 479 4.47 19.78 0.95
N GLY A 480 4.14 20.12 -0.30
CA GLY A 480 2.81 20.57 -0.70
C GLY A 480 1.72 19.52 -0.51
N LEU A 481 2.07 18.24 -0.57
CA LEU A 481 1.18 17.10 -0.32
C LEU A 481 1.14 16.67 1.15
N ALA A 482 1.87 17.35 2.05
CA ALA A 482 2.11 16.90 3.42
C ALA A 482 2.61 15.44 3.50
N ASP A 483 3.43 15.02 2.53
CA ASP A 483 4.01 13.69 2.43
C ASP A 483 5.34 13.63 3.17
N ASP A 484 5.27 13.60 4.51
CA ASP A 484 6.48 13.68 5.34
C ASP A 484 7.45 12.51 5.07
N PHE A 485 6.94 11.34 4.64
CA PHE A 485 7.76 10.18 4.32
C PHE A 485 8.65 10.43 3.12
N HIS A 486 8.07 10.78 1.97
CA HIS A 486 8.90 11.08 0.80
C HIS A 486 9.65 12.41 0.96
N GLU A 487 9.13 13.38 1.73
CA GLU A 487 9.88 14.59 2.10
C GLU A 487 11.21 14.21 2.78
N SER A 488 11.16 13.33 3.78
CA SER A 488 12.37 12.88 4.49
C SER A 488 13.35 12.13 3.59
N GLU A 489 12.88 11.21 2.74
CA GLU A 489 13.73 10.41 1.86
C GLU A 489 14.41 11.30 0.81
N VAL A 490 13.67 12.19 0.15
CA VAL A 490 14.20 13.09 -0.88
C VAL A 490 15.14 14.12 -0.27
N ALA A 491 14.83 14.66 0.91
CA ALA A 491 15.67 15.63 1.60
C ALA A 491 17.01 15.01 2.04
N LEU A 492 17.01 13.76 2.55
CA LEU A 492 18.26 13.04 2.88
C LEU A 492 19.12 12.81 1.63
N GLU A 493 18.52 12.39 0.52
CA GLU A 493 19.26 12.08 -0.70
C GLU A 493 19.81 13.34 -1.39
N LEU A 494 19.03 14.42 -1.42
CA LEU A 494 19.49 15.71 -1.92
C LEU A 494 20.57 16.31 -1.02
N GLY A 495 20.43 16.19 0.31
CA GLY A 495 21.44 16.62 1.27
C GLY A 495 22.75 15.86 1.09
N ALA A 496 22.70 14.54 0.88
CA ALA A 496 23.88 13.72 0.61
C ALA A 496 24.58 14.16 -0.69
N LEU A 497 23.83 14.39 -1.78
CA LEU A 497 24.37 14.89 -3.04
C LEU A 497 25.07 16.25 -2.88
N LEU A 498 24.47 17.16 -2.10
CA LEU A 498 25.06 18.48 -1.82
C LEU A 498 26.31 18.38 -0.95
N LEU A 499 26.32 17.47 0.03
CA LEU A 499 27.48 17.23 0.90
C LEU A 499 28.66 16.67 0.10
N GLU A 500 28.43 15.72 -0.81
CA GLU A 500 29.43 15.20 -1.74
C GLU A 500 30.00 16.30 -2.65
N ALA A 501 29.17 17.27 -3.04
CA ALA A 501 29.59 18.44 -3.82
C ALA A 501 30.28 19.54 -3.00
N GLY A 502 30.58 19.30 -1.71
CA GLY A 502 31.21 20.29 -0.83
C GLY A 502 30.30 21.45 -0.40
N ARG A 503 28.99 21.38 -0.68
CA ARG A 503 27.99 22.42 -0.34
C ARG A 503 27.40 22.19 1.04
N GLY A 504 28.26 22.12 2.06
CA GLY A 504 27.91 21.74 3.44
C GLY A 504 26.74 22.53 4.05
N GLY A 505 26.70 23.85 3.86
CA GLY A 505 25.60 24.69 4.36
C GLY A 505 24.23 24.32 3.76
N GLN A 506 24.18 24.09 2.44
CA GLN A 506 22.94 23.68 1.78
C GLN A 506 22.57 22.24 2.11
N ALA A 507 23.55 21.36 2.29
CA ALA A 507 23.31 20.01 2.77
C ALA A 507 22.67 20.02 4.17
N ALA A 508 23.17 20.88 5.08
CA ALA A 508 22.63 21.04 6.41
C ALA A 508 21.16 21.51 6.39
N GLU A 509 20.80 22.45 5.51
CA GLU A 509 19.38 22.85 5.32
C GLU A 509 18.49 21.66 4.93
N ARG A 510 18.94 20.81 4.00
CA ARG A 510 18.14 19.64 3.59
C ARG A 510 18.08 18.58 4.68
N PHE A 511 19.16 18.36 5.42
CA PHE A 511 19.13 17.44 6.56
C PHE A 511 18.29 17.95 7.73
N ALA A 512 18.22 19.26 7.95
CA ALA A 512 17.29 19.85 8.91
C ALA A 512 15.84 19.62 8.47
N GLN A 513 15.52 19.86 7.20
CA GLN A 513 14.18 19.56 6.65
C GLN A 513 13.82 18.06 6.79
N ALA A 514 14.78 17.17 6.54
CA ALA A 514 14.59 15.74 6.78
C ALA A 514 14.35 15.44 8.27
N ALA A 515 15.10 16.06 9.17
CA ALA A 515 14.92 15.89 10.62
C ALA A 515 13.49 16.29 11.01
N ASP A 516 13.02 17.47 10.60
CA ASP A 516 11.66 17.94 10.89
C ASP A 516 10.58 16.97 10.35
N ALA A 517 10.75 16.46 9.13
CA ALA A 517 9.81 15.51 8.53
C ALA A 517 9.80 14.16 9.29
N THR A 518 10.97 13.65 9.67
CA THR A 518 11.08 12.39 10.41
C THR A 518 10.57 12.51 11.85
N GLU A 519 10.70 13.68 12.48
CA GLU A 519 10.13 13.96 13.80
C GLU A 519 8.60 13.98 13.76
N ARG A 520 8.01 14.51 12.69
CA ARG A 520 6.55 14.40 12.46
C ARG A 520 6.13 12.95 12.27
N LEU A 521 6.82 12.19 11.43
CA LEU A 521 6.52 10.76 11.20
C LEU A 521 6.70 9.88 12.44
N GLY A 522 7.59 10.27 13.36
CA GLY A 522 7.93 9.46 14.52
C GLY A 522 8.64 8.16 14.19
N ASP A 523 9.44 8.12 13.10
CA ASP A 523 10.22 6.96 12.71
C ASP A 523 11.61 6.99 13.38
N PRO A 524 11.90 6.14 14.38
CA PRO A 524 13.15 6.24 15.12
C PRO A 524 14.39 6.04 14.26
N TYR A 525 14.32 5.15 13.26
CA TYR A 525 15.45 4.90 12.37
C TYR A 525 15.71 6.10 11.44
N ARG A 526 14.66 6.66 10.84
CA ARG A 526 14.81 7.83 9.96
C ARG A 526 15.19 9.09 10.71
N MET A 527 14.67 9.30 11.92
CA MET A 527 15.10 10.39 12.80
C MET A 527 16.59 10.26 13.14
N ALA A 528 17.07 9.06 13.47
CA ALA A 528 18.48 8.82 13.73
C ALA A 528 19.36 9.06 12.48
N LEU A 529 18.91 8.64 11.30
CA LEU A 529 19.59 8.95 10.03
C LEU A 529 19.69 10.46 9.78
N ALA A 530 18.59 11.19 9.92
CA ALA A 530 18.56 12.63 9.70
C ALA A 530 19.47 13.39 10.66
N ARG A 531 19.46 13.03 11.95
CA ARG A 531 20.37 13.61 12.96
C ARG A 531 21.83 13.27 12.70
N THR A 532 22.11 12.05 12.23
CA THR A 532 23.46 11.66 11.79
C THR A 532 23.93 12.52 10.63
N ALA A 533 23.07 12.69 9.61
CA ALA A 533 23.37 13.47 8.42
C ALA A 533 23.62 14.96 8.75
N LEU A 534 22.78 15.54 9.61
CA LEU A 534 22.91 16.92 10.07
C LEU A 534 24.23 17.15 10.83
N ALA A 535 24.61 16.24 11.73
CA ALA A 535 25.88 16.30 12.45
C ALA A 535 27.08 16.26 11.48
N LEU A 536 27.04 15.38 10.47
CA LEU A 536 28.08 15.26 9.45
C LEU A 536 28.20 16.52 8.58
N ALA A 537 27.09 17.16 8.22
CA ALA A 537 27.11 18.41 7.45
C ALA A 537 27.68 19.59 8.25
N GLY A 538 27.48 19.61 9.57
CA GLY A 538 28.09 20.57 10.48
C GLY A 538 29.56 20.29 10.83
N GLY A 539 30.17 19.23 10.27
CA GLY A 539 31.53 18.80 10.61
C GLY A 539 31.68 18.16 12.00
N GLY A 540 30.55 17.88 12.66
CA GLY A 540 30.49 17.25 13.97
C GLY A 540 30.35 15.73 13.92
N ARG A 541 30.14 15.14 15.09
CA ARG A 541 29.80 13.72 15.26
C ARG A 541 28.42 13.59 15.89
N PRO A 542 27.60 12.61 15.47
CA PRO A 542 26.35 12.31 16.16
C PRO A 542 26.62 11.86 17.61
N GLY A 543 25.77 12.27 18.54
CA GLY A 543 25.88 11.87 19.95
C GLY A 543 25.24 10.52 20.25
N LYS A 544 25.40 10.04 21.49
CA LYS A 544 24.88 8.74 21.96
C LYS A 544 23.35 8.66 21.91
N GLU A 545 22.67 9.80 21.97
CA GLU A 545 21.23 9.91 21.82
C GLU A 545 20.74 9.44 20.43
N VAL A 546 21.56 9.60 19.38
CA VAL A 546 21.24 9.12 18.03
C VAL A 546 21.27 7.59 17.99
N ALA A 547 22.26 6.96 18.62
CA ALA A 547 22.34 5.50 18.72
C ALA A 547 21.15 4.92 19.52
N ARG A 548 20.80 5.54 20.65
CA ARG A 548 19.61 5.16 21.44
C ARG A 548 18.32 5.27 20.61
N LEU A 549 18.19 6.33 19.83
CA LEU A 549 17.05 6.56 18.96
C LEU A 549 16.96 5.49 17.85
N ALA A 550 18.08 5.17 17.20
CA ALA A 550 18.13 4.09 16.21
C ALA A 550 17.70 2.74 16.83
N ARG A 551 18.21 2.39 18.03
CA ARG A 551 17.84 1.15 18.75
C ARG A 551 16.35 1.06 19.12
N ALA A 552 15.61 2.17 19.12
CA ALA A 552 14.17 2.16 19.35
C ALA A 552 13.36 1.63 18.15
N SER A 553 13.95 1.54 16.95
CA SER A 553 13.29 0.98 15.78
C SER A 553 13.22 -0.54 15.83
N ARG A 554 12.01 -1.06 15.69
CA ARG A 554 11.67 -2.48 15.55
C ARG A 554 11.38 -2.85 14.10
N THR A 555 10.83 -1.93 13.32
CA THR A 555 10.58 -2.11 11.88
C THR A 555 11.87 -2.15 11.05
N HIS A 556 12.93 -1.47 11.51
CA HIS A 556 14.24 -1.43 10.87
C HIS A 556 15.37 -2.00 11.73
N ALA A 557 15.09 -2.96 12.62
CA ALA A 557 16.03 -3.42 13.65
C ALA A 557 17.47 -3.68 13.16
N ALA A 558 17.65 -4.37 12.03
CA ALA A 558 18.99 -4.63 11.48
C ALA A 558 19.72 -3.36 11.03
N ARG A 559 19.08 -2.54 10.17
CA ARG A 559 19.66 -1.29 9.67
C ARG A 559 19.91 -0.27 10.79
N ALA A 560 18.99 -0.22 11.75
CA ALA A 560 19.09 0.66 12.90
C ALA A 560 20.17 0.20 13.89
N GLY A 561 20.36 -1.12 14.05
CA GLY A 561 21.47 -1.70 14.80
C GLY A 561 22.83 -1.30 14.21
N THR A 562 23.01 -1.47 12.89
CA THR A 562 24.23 -1.05 12.19
C THR A 562 24.51 0.45 12.37
N LEU A 563 23.50 1.30 12.25
CA LEU A 563 23.67 2.74 12.49
C LEU A 563 24.05 3.04 13.95
N ALA A 564 23.36 2.41 14.91
CA ALA A 564 23.64 2.61 16.33
C ALA A 564 25.08 2.20 16.69
N GLU A 565 25.54 1.04 16.20
CA GLU A 565 26.90 0.55 16.40
C GLU A 565 27.94 1.49 15.79
N ALA A 566 27.71 1.97 14.56
CA ALA A 566 28.62 2.92 13.92
C ALA A 566 28.73 4.24 14.71
N VAL A 567 27.62 4.74 15.27
CA VAL A 567 27.60 5.94 16.12
C VAL A 567 28.31 5.68 17.46
N GLU A 568 28.04 4.55 18.12
CA GLU A 568 28.62 4.20 19.43
C GLU A 568 30.13 3.97 19.36
N CYS A 569 30.60 3.32 18.30
CA CYS A 569 32.02 3.08 18.03
C CYS A 569 32.74 4.32 17.48
N ALA A 570 32.05 5.46 17.35
CA ALA A 570 32.58 6.69 16.79
C ALA A 570 33.24 6.49 15.42
N ALA A 571 32.57 5.74 14.54
CA ALA A 571 33.05 5.41 13.21
C ALA A 571 33.47 6.68 12.44
N PRO A 572 34.50 6.58 11.57
CA PRO A 572 34.90 7.67 10.69
C PRO A 572 33.74 8.28 9.91
N ALA A 573 33.81 9.58 9.62
CA ALA A 573 32.76 10.29 8.89
C ALA A 573 32.43 9.66 7.52
N GLY A 574 33.43 9.06 6.85
CA GLY A 574 33.22 8.34 5.59
C GLY A 574 32.33 7.10 5.75
N GLU A 575 32.49 6.34 6.84
CA GLU A 575 31.65 5.17 7.14
C GLU A 575 30.23 5.59 7.48
N LEU A 576 30.05 6.64 8.29
CA LEU A 576 28.72 7.17 8.61
C LEU A 576 28.02 7.74 7.36
N ARG A 577 28.77 8.39 6.44
CA ARG A 577 28.24 8.85 5.15
C ARG A 577 27.77 7.68 4.28
N ALA A 578 28.47 6.55 4.29
CA ALA A 578 28.07 5.36 3.53
C ALA A 578 26.74 4.74 4.01
N LEU A 579 26.29 5.07 5.22
CA LEU A 579 24.98 4.67 5.75
C LEU A 579 23.84 5.59 5.31
N LEU A 580 24.14 6.79 4.78
CA LEU A 580 23.12 7.72 4.28
C LEU A 580 22.54 7.22 2.96
N PRO A 581 21.25 7.48 2.69
CA PRO A 581 20.65 7.07 1.42
C PRO A 581 21.22 7.89 0.27
N ALA A 582 21.53 7.20 -0.84
CA ALA A 582 21.89 7.82 -2.10
C ALA A 582 20.65 7.92 -3.01
N ALA A 583 20.58 9.02 -3.78
CA ALA A 583 19.53 9.25 -4.76
C ALA A 583 19.43 8.09 -5.77
N ARG A 584 18.19 7.70 -6.10
CA ARG A 584 17.88 6.59 -7.01
C ARG A 584 17.03 7.07 -8.18
N THR A 585 16.75 6.18 -9.13
CA THR A 585 15.89 6.46 -10.29
C THR A 585 14.42 6.11 -10.07
N LYS A 586 14.06 5.60 -8.89
CA LYS A 586 12.67 5.29 -8.47
C LYS A 586 12.44 5.70 -7.02
N LEU A 587 11.36 6.47 -6.81
CA LEU A 587 10.95 6.93 -5.48
C LEU A 587 10.23 5.85 -4.67
N ASN A 588 9.72 4.79 -5.31
CA ASN A 588 8.98 3.74 -4.60
C ASN A 588 9.88 3.09 -3.53
N ARG A 589 9.58 3.38 -2.27
CA ARG A 589 10.21 2.79 -1.09
C ARG A 589 9.21 1.86 -0.41
N PRO A 590 9.69 0.76 0.19
CA PRO A 590 8.82 -0.11 0.95
C PRO A 590 8.23 0.64 2.14
N PHE A 591 6.90 0.65 2.24
CA PHE A 591 6.21 1.06 3.45
C PHE A 591 6.26 -0.11 4.44
N ASP A 592 7.28 -0.14 5.30
CA ASP A 592 7.59 -1.32 6.13
C ASP A 592 6.42 -1.79 7.00
N LEU A 593 5.48 -0.91 7.37
CA LEU A 593 4.27 -1.27 8.13
C LEU A 593 3.25 -2.11 7.33
N VAL A 594 3.24 -1.98 6.01
CA VAL A 594 2.29 -2.65 5.10
C VAL A 594 2.96 -3.83 4.38
N ASN A 595 4.29 -3.83 4.32
CA ASN A 595 5.07 -4.71 3.48
C ASN A 595 5.56 -5.96 4.20
N PHE A 596 4.76 -6.57 5.09
CA PHE A 596 5.22 -7.79 5.75
C PHE A 596 4.18 -8.88 5.92
#